data_AF-M1C354-F1
#
_entry.id   AF-M1C354-F1
#
_cell.length_a   1.000
_cell.length_b   1.000
_cell.length_c   1.000
_cell.angle_alpha   90.00
_cell.angle_beta   90.00
_cell.angle_gamma   90.00
#
_symmetry.space_group_name_H-M   'P 1'
#
loop_
_entity.id
_entity.type
_entity.pdbx_description
1 polymer ?
#
loop_
_entity_poly.entity_id
_entity_poly.type
_entity_poly.pdbx_seq_one_letter_code
_entity_poly.pdbx_strand_id
1 'polypeptide(L)' 'MPQFFVTIWRFICRFLEKATQEKMRIVTSEEEKEEFIREVGEDVLPEEYGGRAKLVLMQDVAVSY' A
#
# COMPACT_ATOMS: atom_id res chain seq x y z
N MET A 1 -8.30 9.02 5.95
CA MET A 1 -7.00 9.52 6.46
C MET A 1 -7.18 10.34 7.74
N PRO A 2 -6.47 10.04 8.85
CA PRO A 2 -6.54 10.89 10.03
C PRO A 2 -5.94 12.28 9.76
N GLN A 3 -6.63 13.34 10.14
CA GLN A 3 -6.19 14.72 9.88
C GLN A 3 -4.83 15.04 10.51
N PHE A 4 -4.48 14.36 11.61
CA PHE A 4 -3.19 14.52 12.29
C PHE A 4 -2.00 13.88 11.53
N PHE A 5 -2.25 12.99 10.55
CA PHE A 5 -1.19 12.27 9.86
C PHE A 5 -0.29 13.19 9.05
N VAL A 6 -0.85 14.22 8.40
CA VAL A 6 -0.07 15.20 7.63
C VAL A 6 0.93 15.93 8.52
N THR A 7 0.53 16.26 9.74
CA THR A 7 1.38 16.94 10.73
C THR A 7 2.54 16.03 11.17
N ILE A 8 2.26 14.77 11.47
CA ILE A 8 3.28 13.78 11.83
C ILE A 8 4.23 13.54 10.65
N TRP A 9 3.68 13.39 9.44
CA TRP A 9 4.45 13.18 8.22
C TRP A 9 5.44 14.32 7.98
N ARG A 10 4.99 15.58 8.12
CA ARG A 10 5.85 16.76 7.97
C ARG A 10 6.99 16.82 9.00
N PHE A 11 6.81 16.24 10.18
CA PHE A 11 7.86 16.12 11.19
C PHE A 11 8.87 15.02 10.80
N ILE A 12 8.39 13.85 10.39
CA ILE A 12 9.22 12.69 10.02
C ILE A 12 10.02 12.94 8.74
N CYS A 13 9.45 13.62 7.74
CA CYS A 13 10.14 13.93 6.48
C CYS A 13 11.45 14.70 6.68
N ARG A 14 11.59 15.47 7.77
CA ARG A 14 12.85 16.19 8.05
C ARG A 14 14.03 15.26 8.34
N PHE A 15 13.76 14.00 8.67
CA PHE A 15 14.75 12.97 8.98
C PHE A 15 14.96 11.97 7.83
N LEU A 16 14.15 12.04 6.77
CA LEU A 16 14.25 11.16 5.61
C LEU A 16 15.07 11.82 4.51
N GLU A 17 15.88 11.03 3.81
CA GLU A 17 16.61 11.49 2.63
C GLU A 17 15.62 11.89 1.51
N LYS A 18 15.99 12.88 0.69
CA LYS A 18 15.18 13.39 -0.43
C LYS A 18 14.67 12.25 -1.33
N ALA A 19 15.54 11.29 -1.65
CA ALA A 19 15.20 10.14 -2.49
C ALA A 19 14.12 9.24 -1.88
N THR A 20 14.04 9.13 -0.55
CA THR A 20 13.00 8.36 0.16
C THR A 20 11.69 9.12 0.21
N GLN A 21 11.75 10.45 0.37
CA GLN A 21 10.57 11.31 0.35
C GLN A 21 9.87 11.26 -1.01
N GLU A 22 10.63 11.27 -2.11
CA GLU A 22 10.09 11.23 -3.48
C GLU A 22 9.42 9.90 -3.84
N LYS A 23 9.88 8.78 -3.25
CA LYS A 23 9.30 7.45 -3.49
C LYS A 23 8.06 7.16 -2.65
N MET A 24 7.80 7.98 -1.64
CA MET A 24 6.71 7.75 -0.71
C MET A 24 5.41 8.40 -1.16
N ARG A 25 4.42 7.56 -1.47
CA ARG A 25 3.07 7.98 -1.85
C ARG A 25 2.08 7.71 -0.72
N ILE A 26 1.36 8.75 -0.29
CA ILE A 26 0.33 8.64 0.74
C ILE A 26 -1.02 8.62 0.03
N VAL A 27 -1.71 7.49 0.08
CA VAL A 27 -3.04 7.32 -0.52
C VAL A 27 -4.10 7.85 0.46
N THR A 28 -4.87 8.86 0.05
CA THR A 28 -5.86 9.52 0.92
C THR A 28 -7.29 9.51 0.37
N SER A 29 -7.44 9.52 -0.95
CA SER A 29 -8.74 9.44 -1.63
C SER A 29 -9.01 8.06 -2.22
N GLU A 30 -10.28 7.78 -2.53
CA GLU A 30 -10.66 6.54 -3.21
C GLU A 30 -10.12 6.49 -4.65
N GLU A 31 -10.02 7.64 -5.34
CA GLU A 31 -9.41 7.72 -6.68
C GLU A 31 -7.92 7.32 -6.65
N GLU A 32 -7.17 7.82 -5.65
CA GLU A 32 -5.76 7.43 -5.44
C GLU A 32 -5.63 5.95 -5.10
N LYS A 33 -6.63 5.38 -4.42
CA LYS A 33 -6.68 3.97 -4.06
C LYS A 33 -6.92 3.09 -5.28
N GLU A 34 -7.83 3.47 -6.18
CA GLU A 34 -8.02 2.77 -7.45
C GLU A 34 -6.77 2.80 -8.33
N GLU A 35 -6.09 3.96 -8.40
CA GLU A 35 -4.82 4.08 -9.11
C GLU A 35 -3.73 3.18 -8.48
N PHE A 36 -3.65 3.14 -7.15
CA PHE A 36 -2.74 2.26 -6.42
C PHE A 36 -3.00 0.78 -6.71
N ILE A 37 -4.28 0.35 -6.70
CA ILE A 37 -4.67 -1.03 -7.02
C ILE A 37 -4.25 -1.40 -8.45
N ARG A 38 -4.43 -0.47 -9.40
CA ARG A 38 -4.02 -0.67 -10.80
C ARG A 38 -2.51 -0.72 -11.00
N GLU A 39 -1.75 0.09 -10.27
CA GLU A 39 -0.28 0.15 -10.35
C GLU A 39 0.36 -1.11 -9.76
N VAL A 40 -0.14 -1.58 -8.61
CA VAL A 40 0.35 -2.80 -7.95
C VAL A 40 -0.12 -4.07 -8.66
N GLY A 41 -1.35 -4.05 -9.18
CA GLY A 41 -1.98 -5.20 -9.82
C GLY A 41 -2.99 -5.87 -8.90
N GLU A 42 -4.21 -6.04 -9.40
CA GLU A 42 -5.33 -6.60 -8.64
C GLU A 42 -5.09 -8.04 -8.18
N ASP A 43 -4.34 -8.84 -8.96
CA ASP A 43 -4.14 -10.27 -8.67
C ASP A 43 -3.07 -10.54 -7.60
N VAL A 44 -2.20 -9.56 -7.33
CA VAL A 44 -1.15 -9.66 -6.31
C VAL A 44 -1.53 -8.93 -5.02
N LEU A 45 -2.44 -7.96 -5.11
CA LEU A 45 -2.88 -7.20 -3.95
C LEU A 45 -3.87 -8.02 -3.12
N PRO A 46 -3.69 -8.12 -1.79
CA PRO A 46 -4.64 -8.82 -0.92
C PRO A 46 -6.05 -8.25 -0.95
N GLU A 47 -7.04 -9.11 -0.71
CA GLU A 47 -8.46 -8.71 -0.58
C GLU A 47 -8.67 -7.61 0.48
N GLU A 48 -7.93 -7.66 1.59
CA GLU A 48 -7.98 -6.65 2.67
C GLU A 48 -7.63 -5.24 2.19
N TYR A 49 -6.85 -5.11 1.12
CA TYR A 49 -6.44 -3.84 0.52
C TYR A 49 -7.22 -3.52 -0.77
N GLY A 50 -8.20 -4.34 -1.14
CA GLY A 50 -9.06 -4.14 -2.31
C GLY A 50 -8.64 -4.90 -3.57
N GLY A 51 -7.67 -5.82 -3.48
CA GLY A 51 -7.31 -6.72 -4.58
C GLY A 51 -8.04 -8.07 -4.54
N ARG A 52 -7.50 -9.05 -5.27
CA ARG A 52 -8.03 -10.42 -5.40
C ARG A 52 -7.11 -11.49 -4.82
N ALA A 53 -5.93 -11.11 -4.33
CA ALA A 53 -5.00 -12.09 -3.77
C ALA A 53 -5.53 -12.61 -2.44
N LYS A 54 -5.73 -13.91 -2.35
CA LYS A 54 -6.07 -14.56 -1.09
C LYS A 54 -4.80 -14.90 -0.34
N LEU A 55 -4.59 -14.25 0.80
CA LEU A 55 -3.52 -14.63 1.72
C LEU A 55 -3.85 -15.99 2.32
N VAL A 56 -3.10 -17.01 1.91
CA VAL A 56 -3.11 -18.35 2.51
C VAL A 56 -1.79 -18.54 3.24
N LEU A 57 -1.85 -19.18 4.41
CA LEU A 57 -0.63 -19.59 5.11
C LEU A 57 0.16 -20.52 4.19
N MET A 58 1.50 -20.39 4.16
CA MET A 58 2.32 -21.23 3.27
C MET A 58 2.06 -22.73 3.44
N GLN A 59 1.74 -23.15 4.66
CA GLN A 59 1.43 -24.54 5.03
C GLN A 59 0.10 -25.05 4.46
N ASP A 60 -0.80 -24.16 4.05
CA ASP A 60 -2.11 -24.50 3.47
C ASP A 60 -2.14 -24.32 1.93
N VAL A 61 -0.99 -24.03 1.31
CA VAL A 61 -0.86 -23.90 -0.14
C VAL A 61 -0.90 -25.29 -0.78
N ALA A 62 -2.01 -25.60 -1.46
CA ALA A 62 -2.11 -26.78 -2.31
C ALA A 62 -1.33 -26.54 -3.62
N VAL A 63 -0.11 -27.09 -3.71
CA VAL A 63 0.66 -27.12 -4.96
C VAL A 63 0.28 -28.38 -5.73
N SER A 64 -0.67 -28.25 -6.65
CA SER A 64 -0.96 -29.29 -7.64
C SER A 64 0.06 -29.20 -8.78
N TYR A 65 0.90 -30.24 -8.94
CA TYR A 65 1.79 -30.48 -10.08
C TYR A 65 1.06 -31.18 -11.23
#